data_AF-A0A8R7PLL6-F1
#
_entry.id   AF-A0A8R7PLL6-F1
#
_cell.length_a   1.000
_cell.length_b   1.000
_cell.length_c   1.000
_cell.angle_alpha   90.00
_cell.angle_beta   90.00
_cell.angle_gamma   90.00
#
_symmetry.space_group_name_H-M   'P 1'
#
loop_
_entity.id
_entity.type
_entity.pdbx_description
1 polymer ?
#
loop_
_entity_poly.entity_id
_entity_poly.type
_entity_poly.pdbx_seq_one_letter_code
_entity_poly.pdbx_strand_id
1 'polypeptide(L)'
;MPQVMVVARNFMDMVAALPAAKLDMLYDSAFICEAVLRSFPPLAKKYVIQMLYVSSPMPAAAMQEWVLDEYASKHKVAIDRLLQLRVFVEVRDRRKEVSYKMNNKFQANMQKYLVSGGCLPREPLPISVTGRLPTLVELENYALDQWECFLLQLINSSQVEKGTTFSSSMMKTFQRGLLSSRDGEAAKLSENGFQFLLMETNAQLWYIMREYISSAEERGVDPTDLISFLLELSFHTQGAAYSLSTLTEVQRVAIMDLMELGLVKLQQGRKDSWFIPTKLATNLSSSLSDSAASKEGIVVVETNFRLYAYSASKLHCEILRLFSRVEYQLPNLIVGAITKESLYGAFDNGITAEQIISFLQQNAHPRVIDKIPIVPENVTDQIRLWENDRNRVEMVLSHVYEDFPSKDMFEQCCDHARDNGYLLWEDAKKMRLIVNAEFHQEMREFLRRQR
;
A
#
# COMPACT_ATOMS: atom_id res chain seq x y z
N MET A 1 8.56 -11.24 12.78
CA MET A 1 7.65 -11.58 11.67
C MET A 1 8.25 -10.99 10.40
N PRO A 2 8.30 -11.73 9.28
CA PRO A 2 9.00 -11.26 8.09
C PRO A 2 8.31 -9.99 7.58
N GLN A 3 9.10 -8.93 7.43
CA GLN A 3 8.70 -7.64 6.89
C GLN A 3 8.14 -7.88 5.48
N VAL A 4 6.82 -7.81 5.37
CA VAL A 4 6.13 -7.95 4.10
C VAL A 4 6.50 -6.75 3.27
N MET A 5 7.21 -6.96 2.15
CA MET A 5 7.39 -5.96 1.10
C MET A 5 6.08 -5.21 0.90
N VAL A 6 6.13 -3.88 0.86
CA VAL A 6 4.97 -3.02 0.62
C VAL A 6 4.53 -3.17 -0.84
N VAL A 7 4.04 -4.36 -1.20
CA VAL A 7 3.21 -4.54 -2.38
C VAL A 7 1.89 -3.90 -2.01
N ALA A 8 1.52 -2.82 -2.71
CA ALA A 8 0.24 -2.16 -2.60
C ALA A 8 -0.88 -3.15 -2.94
N ARG A 9 -1.21 -4.00 -1.97
CA ARG A 9 -2.34 -4.90 -1.99
C ARG A 9 -3.56 -4.02 -1.76
N ASN A 10 -4.48 -4.07 -2.72
CA ASN A 10 -5.76 -3.38 -2.66
C ASN A 10 -6.47 -3.78 -1.36
N PHE A 11 -7.31 -2.93 -0.79
CA PHE A 11 -8.11 -3.27 0.40
C PHE A 11 -8.84 -4.59 0.28
N MET A 12 -9.33 -4.91 -0.91
CA MET A 12 -10.00 -6.17 -1.18
C MET A 12 -9.07 -7.39 -1.11
N ASP A 13 -7.75 -7.21 -1.29
CA ASP A 13 -6.76 -8.26 -1.05
C ASP A 13 -6.59 -8.54 0.45
N MET A 14 -6.72 -7.51 1.30
CA MET A 14 -6.76 -7.69 2.75
C MET A 14 -8.04 -8.41 3.17
N VAL A 15 -9.20 -8.03 2.62
CA VAL A 15 -10.46 -8.76 2.85
C VAL A 15 -10.32 -10.22 2.40
N ALA A 16 -9.74 -10.48 1.23
CA ALA A 16 -9.49 -11.83 0.73
C ALA A 16 -8.52 -12.66 1.60
N ALA A 17 -7.65 -12.01 2.38
CA ALA A 17 -6.74 -12.69 3.30
C ALA A 17 -7.42 -13.14 4.60
N LEU A 18 -8.67 -12.72 4.86
CA LEU A 18 -9.39 -13.12 6.06
C LEU A 18 -9.75 -14.61 6.06
N PRO A 19 -9.87 -15.23 7.25
CA PRO A 19 -10.34 -16.60 7.37
C PRO A 19 -11.73 -16.80 6.75
N ALA A 20 -11.97 -18.02 6.25
CA ALA A 20 -13.25 -18.46 5.67
C ALA A 20 -14.48 -18.01 6.46
N ALA A 21 -14.46 -18.27 7.77
CA ALA A 21 -15.58 -17.98 8.66
C ALA A 21 -15.86 -16.48 8.75
N LYS A 22 -14.82 -15.63 8.79
CA LYS A 22 -14.97 -14.17 8.82
C LYS A 22 -15.53 -13.64 7.50
N LEU A 23 -15.07 -14.17 6.36
CA LEU A 23 -15.63 -13.83 5.04
C LEU A 23 -17.12 -14.21 4.92
N ASP A 24 -17.50 -15.39 5.39
CA ASP A 24 -18.91 -15.80 5.38
C ASP A 24 -19.79 -14.97 6.33
N MET A 25 -19.25 -14.40 7.42
CA MET A 25 -19.96 -13.44 8.27
C MET A 25 -20.13 -12.08 7.57
N LEU A 26 -19.10 -11.60 6.87
CA LEU A 26 -19.18 -10.37 6.09
C LEU A 26 -20.28 -10.45 5.00
N TYR A 27 -20.49 -11.63 4.42
CA TYR A 27 -21.54 -11.86 3.43
C TYR A 27 -22.96 -11.95 3.98
N ASP A 28 -23.19 -11.79 5.28
CA ASP A 28 -24.53 -11.58 5.83
C ASP A 28 -25.10 -10.19 5.46
N SER A 29 -24.23 -9.22 5.18
CA SER A 29 -24.62 -7.88 4.73
C SER A 29 -24.68 -7.76 3.21
N ALA A 30 -25.82 -7.28 2.69
CA ALA A 30 -26.00 -7.05 1.26
C ALA A 30 -25.06 -5.98 0.69
N PHE A 31 -24.74 -4.93 1.46
CA PHE A 31 -23.83 -3.85 1.04
C PHE A 31 -22.41 -4.36 0.84
N ILE A 32 -21.96 -5.28 1.70
CA ILE A 32 -20.62 -5.87 1.58
C ILE A 32 -20.55 -6.72 0.31
N CYS A 33 -21.61 -7.48 0.01
CA CYS A 33 -21.71 -8.22 -1.26
C CYS A 33 -21.62 -7.26 -2.47
N GLU A 34 -22.25 -6.09 -2.37
CA GLU A 34 -22.22 -5.05 -3.39
C GLU A 34 -20.83 -4.42 -3.57
N ALA A 35 -20.11 -4.14 -2.47
CA ALA A 35 -18.73 -3.64 -2.50
C ALA A 35 -17.78 -4.64 -3.14
N VAL A 36 -17.91 -5.91 -2.73
CA VAL A 36 -17.14 -7.01 -3.29
C VAL A 36 -17.40 -7.11 -4.80
N LEU A 37 -18.67 -7.03 -5.23
CA LEU A 37 -19.02 -7.01 -6.65
C LEU A 37 -18.42 -5.82 -7.40
N ARG A 38 -18.46 -4.62 -6.84
CA ARG A 38 -17.84 -3.42 -7.45
C ARG A 38 -16.35 -3.58 -7.65
N SER A 39 -15.68 -4.28 -6.73
CA SER A 39 -14.22 -4.41 -6.76
C SER A 39 -13.67 -5.34 -7.85
N PHE A 40 -14.51 -6.24 -8.38
CA PHE A 40 -14.07 -7.24 -9.34
C PHE A 40 -13.72 -6.65 -10.72
N PRO A 41 -12.82 -7.28 -11.49
CA PRO A 41 -12.65 -6.98 -12.91
C PRO A 41 -13.95 -7.20 -13.71
N PRO A 42 -14.15 -6.53 -14.86
CA PRO A 42 -15.37 -6.64 -15.65
C PRO A 42 -15.79 -8.08 -15.98
N LEU A 43 -14.83 -8.95 -16.28
CA LEU A 43 -15.09 -10.35 -16.59
C LEU A 43 -15.61 -11.15 -15.38
N ALA A 44 -15.06 -10.91 -14.19
CA ALA A 44 -15.55 -11.52 -12.95
C ALA A 44 -16.96 -11.02 -12.61
N LYS A 45 -17.27 -9.73 -12.81
CA LYS A 45 -18.64 -9.19 -12.64
C LYS A 45 -19.63 -9.90 -13.56
N LYS A 46 -19.27 -10.12 -14.83
CA LYS A 46 -20.08 -10.86 -15.81
C LYS A 46 -20.41 -12.27 -15.30
N TYR A 47 -19.41 -13.02 -14.82
CA TYR A 47 -19.64 -14.37 -14.30
C TYR A 47 -20.55 -14.40 -13.08
N VAL A 48 -20.38 -13.46 -12.15
CA VAL A 48 -21.26 -13.35 -10.99
C VAL A 48 -22.70 -13.11 -11.43
N ILE A 49 -22.94 -12.19 -12.36
CA ILE A 49 -24.30 -11.89 -12.85
C ILE A 49 -24.91 -13.11 -13.56
N GLN A 50 -24.14 -13.82 -14.39
CA GLN A 50 -24.62 -15.02 -15.10
C GLN A 50 -24.93 -16.17 -14.14
N MET A 51 -24.11 -16.36 -13.12
CA MET A 51 -24.28 -17.43 -12.13
C MET A 51 -25.33 -17.11 -11.04
N LEU A 52 -25.80 -15.86 -10.96
CA LEU A 52 -26.64 -15.40 -9.85
C LEU A 52 -27.92 -16.22 -9.68
N TYR A 53 -28.54 -16.68 -10.76
CA TYR A 53 -29.76 -17.50 -10.73
C TYR A 53 -29.50 -18.98 -11.03
N VAL A 54 -28.24 -19.39 -11.15
CA VAL A 54 -27.85 -20.78 -11.38
C VAL A 54 -27.72 -21.47 -10.02
N SER A 55 -28.54 -22.50 -9.78
CA SER A 55 -28.54 -23.26 -8.52
C SER A 55 -27.55 -24.43 -8.52
N SER A 56 -27.25 -24.98 -9.70
CA SER A 56 -26.32 -26.10 -9.88
C SER A 56 -24.86 -25.65 -10.01
N PRO A 57 -23.88 -26.42 -9.51
CA PRO A 57 -22.46 -26.18 -9.82
C PRO A 57 -22.22 -26.19 -11.32
N MET A 58 -21.35 -25.30 -11.80
CA MET A 58 -21.01 -25.18 -13.21
C MET A 58 -19.60 -25.73 -13.48
N PRO A 59 -19.42 -26.63 -14.46
CA PRO A 59 -18.10 -27.15 -14.80
C PRO A 59 -17.13 -26.05 -15.24
N ALA A 60 -15.88 -26.11 -14.77
CA ALA A 60 -14.84 -25.14 -15.12
C ALA A 60 -14.56 -25.08 -16.63
N ALA A 61 -14.60 -26.24 -17.31
CA ALA A 61 -14.43 -26.33 -18.76
C ALA A 61 -15.51 -25.53 -19.51
N ALA A 62 -16.77 -25.61 -19.07
CA ALA A 62 -17.87 -24.86 -19.68
C ALA A 62 -17.71 -23.34 -19.50
N MET A 63 -17.19 -22.89 -18.36
CA MET A 63 -16.91 -21.46 -18.15
C MET A 63 -15.72 -20.95 -18.98
N GLN A 64 -14.76 -21.81 -19.34
CA GLN A 64 -13.65 -21.45 -20.22
C GLN A 64 -14.14 -21.20 -21.64
N GLU A 65 -15.12 -21.96 -22.12
CA GLU A 65 -15.75 -21.78 -23.45
C GLU A 65 -16.50 -20.45 -23.61
N TRP A 66 -16.81 -19.75 -22.51
CA TRP A 66 -17.48 -18.44 -22.55
C TRP A 66 -16.58 -17.28 -22.98
N VAL A 67 -15.29 -17.55 -23.18
CA VAL A 67 -14.26 -16.56 -23.47
C VAL A 67 -13.43 -17.03 -24.66
N LEU A 68 -13.05 -16.10 -25.53
CA LEU A 68 -12.14 -16.36 -26.64
C LEU A 68 -10.73 -16.67 -26.12
N ASP A 69 -9.98 -17.52 -26.82
CA ASP A 69 -8.64 -17.96 -26.41
C ASP A 69 -7.67 -16.81 -26.11
N GLU A 70 -7.79 -15.68 -26.84
CA GLU A 70 -7.01 -14.46 -26.64
C GLU A 70 -7.13 -13.86 -25.23
N TYR A 71 -8.23 -14.13 -24.52
CA TYR A 71 -8.51 -13.62 -23.18
C TYR A 71 -8.41 -14.69 -22.08
N ALA A 72 -7.83 -15.86 -22.38
CA ALA A 72 -7.66 -16.94 -21.40
C ALA A 72 -6.88 -16.51 -20.15
N SER A 73 -5.90 -15.60 -20.28
CA SER A 73 -5.16 -15.03 -19.14
C SER A 73 -6.07 -14.20 -18.23
N LYS A 74 -6.93 -13.36 -18.80
CA LYS A 74 -7.93 -12.56 -18.05
C LYS A 74 -8.98 -13.45 -17.39
N HIS A 75 -9.38 -14.55 -18.04
CA HIS A 75 -10.26 -15.56 -17.44
C HIS A 75 -9.64 -16.15 -16.17
N LYS A 76 -8.38 -16.60 -16.22
CA LYS A 76 -7.69 -17.15 -15.05
C LYS A 76 -7.66 -16.16 -13.89
N VAL A 77 -7.24 -14.92 -14.15
CA VAL A 77 -7.23 -13.84 -13.14
C VAL A 77 -8.62 -13.59 -12.54
N ALA A 78 -9.68 -13.58 -13.38
CA ALA A 78 -11.04 -13.37 -12.91
C ALA A 78 -11.52 -14.51 -11.98
N ILE A 79 -11.27 -15.78 -12.35
CA ILE A 79 -11.63 -16.95 -11.54
C ILE A 79 -10.82 -16.96 -10.24
N ASP A 80 -9.52 -16.71 -10.30
CA ASP A 80 -8.66 -16.66 -9.11
C ASP A 80 -9.16 -15.60 -8.12
N ARG A 81 -9.57 -14.42 -8.60
CA ARG A 81 -10.16 -13.38 -7.74
C ARG A 81 -11.49 -13.81 -7.11
N LEU A 82 -12.36 -14.48 -7.87
CA LEU A 82 -13.65 -14.98 -7.37
C LEU A 82 -13.47 -16.07 -6.30
N LEU A 83 -12.45 -16.92 -6.44
CA LEU A 83 -12.08 -17.96 -5.48
C LEU A 83 -11.42 -17.37 -4.23
N GLN A 84 -10.51 -16.40 -4.39
CA GLN A 84 -9.82 -15.73 -3.28
C GLN A 84 -10.81 -15.05 -2.33
N LEU A 85 -11.81 -14.36 -2.88
CA LEU A 85 -12.87 -13.74 -2.08
C LEU A 85 -13.96 -14.74 -1.66
N ARG A 86 -13.90 -16.00 -2.08
CA ARG A 86 -14.93 -17.03 -1.80
C ARG A 86 -16.33 -16.66 -2.26
N VAL A 87 -16.43 -15.87 -3.33
CA VAL A 87 -17.69 -15.67 -4.04
C VAL A 87 -18.02 -16.94 -4.82
N PHE A 88 -17.01 -17.57 -5.41
CA PHE A 88 -17.08 -18.94 -5.91
C PHE A 88 -16.41 -19.91 -4.94
N VAL A 89 -17.01 -21.09 -4.84
CA VAL A 89 -16.50 -22.23 -4.09
C VAL A 89 -16.24 -23.36 -5.07
N GLU A 90 -15.02 -23.91 -5.00
CA GLU A 90 -14.63 -25.06 -5.80
C GLU A 90 -15.29 -26.33 -5.26
N VAL A 91 -16.04 -27.02 -6.11
CA VAL A 91 -16.65 -28.32 -5.83
C VAL A 91 -16.01 -29.34 -6.76
N ARG A 92 -15.36 -30.34 -6.18
CA ARG A 92 -14.78 -31.46 -6.95
C ARG A 92 -15.74 -32.63 -6.92
N ASP A 93 -16.16 -33.07 -8.09
CA ASP A 93 -16.96 -34.28 -8.19
C ASP A 93 -16.10 -35.55 -8.00
N ARG A 94 -16.72 -36.72 -7.85
CA ARG A 94 -16.07 -38.03 -7.71
C ARG A 94 -15.07 -38.34 -8.84
N ARG A 95 -15.26 -37.73 -10.02
CA ARG A 95 -14.37 -37.83 -11.19
C ARG A 95 -13.18 -36.87 -11.15
N LYS A 96 -13.00 -36.09 -10.06
CA LYS A 96 -12.03 -35.00 -9.91
C LYS A 96 -12.22 -33.84 -10.90
N GLU A 97 -13.37 -33.76 -11.57
CA GLU A 97 -13.72 -32.59 -12.37
C GLU A 97 -14.04 -31.40 -11.46
N VAL A 98 -13.47 -30.25 -11.80
CA VAL A 98 -13.63 -29.00 -11.06
C VAL A 98 -14.89 -28.30 -11.53
N SER A 99 -15.79 -28.03 -10.61
CA SER A 99 -16.98 -27.21 -10.83
C SER A 99 -16.99 -26.03 -9.86
N TYR A 100 -17.53 -24.90 -10.30
CA TYR A 100 -17.69 -23.71 -9.49
C TYR A 100 -19.14 -23.54 -9.07
N LYS A 101 -19.36 -23.28 -7.78
CA LYS A 101 -20.66 -22.92 -7.22
C LYS A 101 -20.56 -21.57 -6.54
N MET A 102 -21.59 -20.73 -6.66
CA MET A 102 -21.65 -19.46 -5.93
C MET A 102 -21.87 -19.70 -4.43
N ASN A 103 -21.29 -18.84 -3.59
CA ASN A 103 -21.58 -18.82 -2.16
C ASN A 103 -23.06 -18.49 -1.93
N ASN A 104 -23.75 -19.34 -1.16
CA ASN A 104 -25.20 -19.23 -0.96
C ASN A 104 -25.60 -17.90 -0.30
N LYS A 105 -24.81 -17.39 0.66
CA LYS A 105 -25.11 -16.12 1.34
C LYS A 105 -24.99 -14.94 0.38
N PHE A 106 -23.87 -14.89 -0.35
CA PHE A 106 -23.63 -13.88 -1.38
C PHE A 106 -24.71 -13.90 -2.46
N GLN A 107 -25.06 -15.10 -2.96
CA GLN A 107 -26.09 -15.29 -3.98
C GLN A 107 -27.46 -14.79 -3.49
N ALA A 108 -27.89 -15.20 -2.30
CA ALA A 108 -29.19 -14.80 -1.74
C ALA A 108 -29.28 -13.29 -1.49
N ASN A 109 -28.21 -12.69 -0.95
CA ASN A 109 -28.17 -11.25 -0.69
C ASN A 109 -28.17 -10.43 -1.97
N MET A 110 -27.43 -10.84 -3.00
CA MET A 110 -27.42 -10.16 -4.30
C MET A 110 -28.75 -10.32 -5.05
N GLN A 111 -29.40 -11.48 -4.99
CA GLN A 111 -30.74 -11.66 -5.53
C GLN A 111 -31.76 -10.75 -4.84
N LYS A 112 -31.74 -10.70 -3.51
CA LYS A 112 -32.60 -9.80 -2.73
C LYS A 112 -32.34 -8.34 -3.12
N TYR A 113 -31.06 -7.96 -3.20
CA TYR A 113 -30.64 -6.61 -3.58
C TYR A 113 -31.20 -6.18 -4.94
N LEU A 114 -31.19 -7.06 -5.95
CA LEU A 114 -31.74 -6.75 -7.28
C LEU A 114 -33.26 -6.53 -7.27
N VAL A 115 -34.00 -7.17 -6.37
CA VAL A 115 -35.47 -7.10 -6.32
C VAL A 115 -35.94 -5.96 -5.44
N SER A 116 -35.36 -5.79 -4.25
CA SER A 116 -35.79 -4.79 -3.27
C SER A 116 -35.05 -3.45 -3.39
N GLY A 117 -33.98 -3.39 -4.17
CA GLY A 117 -33.01 -2.29 -4.12
C GLY A 117 -32.14 -2.35 -2.85
N GLY A 118 -31.00 -1.65 -2.90
CA GLY A 118 -30.15 -1.44 -1.74
C GLY A 118 -30.66 -0.31 -0.86
N CYS A 119 -31.02 -0.60 0.39
CA CYS A 119 -31.33 0.43 1.39
C CYS A 119 -30.24 0.43 2.45
N LEU A 120 -29.32 1.41 2.41
CA LEU A 120 -28.28 1.52 3.44
C LEU A 120 -28.90 1.43 4.85
N PRO A 121 -28.18 0.86 5.82
CA PRO A 121 -28.68 0.78 7.20
C PRO A 121 -29.01 2.17 7.77
N ARG A 122 -28.42 3.23 7.19
CA ARG A 122 -28.54 4.61 7.63
C ARG A 122 -29.03 5.49 6.50
N GLU A 123 -30.12 6.20 6.78
CA GLU A 123 -30.61 7.25 5.90
C GLU A 123 -29.90 8.58 6.20
N PRO A 124 -29.65 9.40 5.17
CA PRO A 124 -29.13 10.74 5.37
C PRO A 124 -30.14 11.60 6.14
N LEU A 125 -29.65 12.45 7.02
CA LEU A 125 -30.46 13.40 7.75
C LEU A 125 -31.12 14.40 6.79
N PRO A 126 -32.40 14.73 6.99
CA PRO A 126 -33.06 15.75 6.20
C PRO A 126 -32.36 17.11 6.32
N ILE A 127 -32.33 17.87 5.22
CA ILE A 127 -31.72 19.21 5.15
C ILE A 127 -32.33 20.18 6.20
N SER A 128 -33.59 19.95 6.59
CA SER A 128 -34.28 20.71 7.64
C SER A 128 -33.63 20.60 9.02
N VAL A 129 -32.92 19.51 9.30
CA VAL A 129 -32.24 19.25 10.59
C VAL A 129 -30.80 19.77 10.57
N THR A 130 -30.12 19.64 9.43
CA THR A 130 -28.67 19.88 9.31
C THR A 130 -28.32 21.34 9.07
N GLY A 131 -29.26 22.13 8.53
CA GLY A 131 -28.98 23.50 8.12
C GLY A 131 -28.03 23.56 6.92
N ARG A 132 -27.07 24.50 6.92
CA ARG A 132 -26.09 24.65 5.83
C ARG A 132 -25.06 23.52 5.90
N LEU A 133 -25.10 22.65 4.88
CA LEU A 133 -24.07 21.66 4.63
C LEU A 133 -22.91 22.30 3.84
N PRO A 134 -21.66 21.82 4.04
CA PRO A 134 -20.53 22.25 3.25
C PRO A 134 -20.72 21.90 1.77
N THR A 135 -20.17 22.72 0.88
CA THR A 135 -20.17 22.39 -0.55
C THR A 135 -19.22 21.22 -0.84
N LEU A 136 -19.39 20.53 -1.96
CA LEU A 136 -18.48 19.44 -2.36
C LEU A 136 -17.02 19.91 -2.46
N VAL A 137 -16.80 21.13 -2.97
CA VAL A 137 -15.46 21.75 -3.07
C VAL A 137 -14.88 22.02 -1.68
N GLU A 138 -15.68 22.55 -0.75
CA GLU A 138 -15.24 22.76 0.64
C GLU A 138 -14.89 21.44 1.34
N LEU A 139 -15.59 20.35 1.03
CA LEU A 139 -15.29 19.01 1.56
C LEU A 139 -14.02 18.40 0.95
N GLU A 140 -13.81 18.58 -0.35
CA GLU A 140 -12.59 18.12 -1.02
C GLU A 140 -11.36 18.85 -0.46
N ASN A 141 -11.42 20.18 -0.33
CA ASN A 141 -10.34 20.96 0.27
C ASN A 141 -10.07 20.53 1.72
N TYR A 142 -11.13 20.37 2.53
CA TYR A 142 -10.99 19.87 3.91
C TYR A 142 -10.31 18.49 3.97
N ALA A 143 -10.72 17.55 3.11
CA ALA A 143 -10.15 16.21 3.09
C ALA A 143 -8.66 16.22 2.72
N LEU A 144 -8.28 17.01 1.71
CA LEU A 144 -6.90 17.17 1.29
C LEU A 144 -6.05 17.85 2.37
N ASP A 145 -6.53 18.94 2.95
CA ASP A 145 -5.82 19.67 4.01
C ASP A 145 -5.57 18.79 5.24
N GLN A 146 -6.58 18.04 5.69
CA GLN A 146 -6.43 17.12 6.82
C GLN A 146 -5.47 15.96 6.49
N TRP A 147 -5.57 15.38 5.29
CA TRP A 147 -4.67 14.31 4.86
C TRP A 147 -3.22 14.79 4.77
N GLU A 148 -2.98 16.00 4.25
CA GLU A 148 -1.64 16.61 4.22
C GLU A 148 -1.11 16.89 5.63
N CYS A 149 -1.94 17.40 6.54
CA CYS A 149 -1.56 17.61 7.94
C CYS A 149 -1.17 16.29 8.62
N PHE A 150 -1.93 15.22 8.37
CA PHE A 150 -1.63 13.88 8.89
C PHE A 150 -0.27 13.39 8.38
N LEU A 151 -0.02 13.45 7.07
CA LEU A 151 1.24 13.01 6.47
C LEU A 151 2.42 13.86 6.96
N LEU A 152 2.24 15.18 7.08
CA LEU A 152 3.26 16.06 7.64
C LEU A 152 3.61 15.69 9.07
N GLN A 153 2.62 15.37 9.91
CA GLN A 153 2.88 14.92 11.28
C GLN A 153 3.59 13.56 11.32
N LEU A 154 3.28 12.68 10.37
CA LEU A 154 3.93 11.38 10.25
C LEU A 154 5.43 11.54 9.93
N ILE A 155 5.80 12.50 9.07
CA ILE A 155 7.19 12.73 8.65
C ILE A 155 7.96 13.58 9.65
N ASN A 156 7.33 14.63 10.17
CA ASN A 156 7.97 15.62 11.02
C ASN A 156 7.00 16.16 12.09
N SER A 157 7.04 15.56 13.28
CA SER A 157 6.19 15.96 14.41
C SER A 157 6.48 17.37 14.94
N SER A 158 7.58 18.01 14.55
CA SER A 158 7.99 19.33 15.05
C SER A 158 7.37 20.52 14.31
N GLN A 159 6.79 20.28 13.12
CA GLN A 159 6.30 21.33 12.21
C GLN A 159 4.77 21.49 12.21
N VAL A 160 4.05 20.71 13.02
CA VAL A 160 2.58 20.78 13.06
C VAL A 160 2.15 22.00 13.88
N GLU A 161 1.44 22.93 13.22
CA GLU A 161 0.81 24.06 13.89
C GLU A 161 -0.21 23.56 14.93
N LYS A 162 -0.29 24.26 16.08
CA LYS A 162 -0.89 23.84 17.36
C LYS A 162 -2.41 23.50 17.36
N GLY A 163 -3.03 23.18 16.24
CA GLY A 163 -4.48 22.95 16.12
C GLY A 163 -4.94 21.51 15.90
N THR A 164 -4.13 20.64 15.27
CA THR A 164 -4.53 19.25 14.96
C THR A 164 -3.95 18.28 15.97
N THR A 165 -4.77 17.87 16.95
CA THR A 165 -4.42 16.85 17.92
C THR A 165 -4.79 15.49 17.36
N PHE A 166 -3.83 14.82 16.71
CA PHE A 166 -4.01 13.43 16.31
C PHE A 166 -3.83 12.50 17.51
N SER A 167 -4.61 11.44 17.57
CA SER A 167 -4.51 10.43 18.62
C SER A 167 -3.10 9.83 18.65
N SER A 168 -2.43 9.97 19.81
CA SER A 168 -1.07 9.46 20.03
C SER A 168 -0.97 7.94 19.80
N SER A 169 -2.07 7.21 19.96
CA SER A 169 -2.15 5.77 19.71
C SER A 169 -2.12 5.44 18.22
N MET A 170 -2.88 6.19 17.41
CA MET A 170 -2.92 6.01 15.96
C MET A 170 -1.56 6.37 15.34
N MET A 171 -0.99 7.49 15.76
CA MET A 171 0.32 7.93 15.28
C MET A 171 1.41 6.90 15.59
N LYS A 172 1.44 6.36 16.81
CA LYS A 172 2.38 5.27 17.17
C LYS A 172 2.20 4.03 16.30
N THR A 173 0.96 3.70 15.94
CA THR A 173 0.66 2.54 15.09
C THR A 173 1.27 2.72 13.71
N PHE A 174 1.05 3.87 13.07
CA PHE A 174 1.56 4.12 11.72
C PHE A 174 3.07 4.39 11.69
N GLN A 175 3.64 4.96 12.75
CA GLN A 175 5.08 5.20 12.85
C GLN A 175 5.90 3.90 12.93
N ARG A 176 5.38 2.81 13.51
CA ARG A 176 6.12 1.55 13.68
C ARG A 176 6.60 0.91 12.38
N GLY A 177 5.87 1.10 11.29
CA GLY A 177 6.21 0.55 9.96
C GLY A 177 6.84 1.56 9.01
N LEU A 178 6.63 2.87 9.24
CA LEU A 178 7.01 3.94 8.33
C LEU A 178 8.24 4.71 8.81
N LEU A 179 8.50 4.77 10.11
CA LEU A 179 9.67 5.41 10.68
C LEU A 179 10.64 4.38 11.26
N SER A 180 11.93 4.61 11.03
CA SER A 180 13.01 3.95 11.76
C SER A 180 13.44 4.83 12.92
N SER A 181 13.49 4.26 14.12
CA SER A 181 14.16 4.87 15.27
C SER A 181 15.38 4.02 15.57
N ARG A 182 16.56 4.59 15.38
CA ARG A 182 17.81 4.05 15.96
C ARG A 182 17.92 4.63 17.37
N ASP A 183 18.32 3.80 18.34
CA ASP A 183 18.36 4.17 19.76
C ASP A 183 19.03 5.56 19.96
N GLY A 184 18.25 6.52 20.47
CA GLY A 184 18.70 7.87 20.81
C GLY A 184 18.63 8.93 19.70
N GLU A 185 18.31 8.58 18.45
CA GLU A 185 18.11 9.55 17.36
C GLU A 185 16.61 9.89 17.14
N ALA A 186 16.34 11.10 16.64
CA ALA A 186 15.01 11.48 16.18
C ALA A 186 14.52 10.46 15.12
N ALA A 187 13.24 10.12 15.16
CA ALA A 187 12.64 9.17 14.22
C ALA A 187 12.85 9.65 12.78
N LYS A 188 13.50 8.81 11.96
CA LYS A 188 13.78 9.08 10.54
C LYS A 188 12.87 8.22 9.68
N LEU A 189 12.49 8.73 8.52
CA LEU A 189 11.69 7.97 7.57
C LEU A 189 12.47 6.71 7.14
N SER A 190 11.81 5.54 7.19
CA SER A 190 12.37 4.30 6.67
C SER A 190 12.21 4.23 5.15
N GLU A 191 12.89 3.28 4.49
CA GLU A 191 12.69 2.99 3.06
C GLU A 191 11.21 2.77 2.71
N ASN A 192 10.51 1.96 3.51
CA ASN A 192 9.07 1.72 3.37
C ASN A 192 8.25 3.00 3.60
N GLY A 193 8.69 3.83 4.54
CA GLY A 193 8.10 5.15 4.81
C GLY A 193 8.19 6.07 3.60
N PHE A 194 9.33 6.11 2.93
CA PHE A 194 9.50 6.89 1.72
C PHE A 194 8.65 6.33 0.59
N GLN A 195 8.71 5.02 0.33
CA GLN A 195 7.88 4.39 -0.69
C GLN A 195 6.41 4.71 -0.49
N PHE A 196 5.92 4.65 0.75
CA PHE A 196 4.56 5.04 1.12
C PHE A 196 4.24 6.50 0.73
N LEU A 197 5.11 7.47 1.03
CA LEU A 197 4.89 8.86 0.64
C LEU A 197 4.82 9.09 -0.87
N LEU A 198 5.50 8.25 -1.66
CA LEU A 198 5.46 8.34 -3.12
C LEU A 198 4.22 7.68 -3.74
N MET A 199 3.49 6.86 -2.97
CA MET A 199 2.29 6.21 -3.48
C MET A 199 1.19 7.22 -3.83
N GLU A 200 0.28 6.82 -4.72
CA GLU A 200 -0.96 7.56 -4.93
C GLU A 200 -1.78 7.64 -3.64
N THR A 201 -2.59 8.70 -3.50
CA THR A 201 -3.38 8.96 -2.29
C THR A 201 -4.27 7.78 -1.90
N ASN A 202 -4.86 7.08 -2.87
CA ASN A 202 -5.68 5.91 -2.60
C ASN A 202 -4.84 4.73 -2.09
N ALA A 203 -3.64 4.50 -2.64
CA ALA A 203 -2.74 3.47 -2.16
C ALA A 203 -2.20 3.76 -0.75
N GLN A 204 -1.88 5.03 -0.46
CA GLN A 204 -1.55 5.48 0.89
C GLN A 204 -2.71 5.23 1.85
N LEU A 205 -3.91 5.65 1.47
CA LEU A 205 -5.11 5.45 2.27
C LEU A 205 -5.33 3.97 2.61
N TRP A 206 -5.11 3.07 1.64
CA TRP A 206 -5.21 1.64 1.86
C TRP A 206 -4.19 1.07 2.81
N TYR A 207 -2.95 1.50 2.69
CA TYR A 207 -1.92 1.11 3.64
C TYR A 207 -2.30 1.52 5.06
N ILE A 208 -2.75 2.76 5.25
CA ILE A 208 -3.20 3.28 6.55
C ILE A 208 -4.41 2.50 7.09
N MET A 209 -5.42 2.25 6.26
CA MET A 209 -6.61 1.49 6.68
C MET A 209 -6.27 0.05 7.07
N ARG A 210 -5.34 -0.59 6.37
CA ARG A 210 -4.87 -1.94 6.69
C ARG A 210 -4.19 -2.00 8.05
N GLU A 211 -3.29 -1.06 8.33
CA GLU A 211 -2.61 -0.98 9.63
C GLU A 211 -3.60 -0.60 10.76
N TYR A 212 -4.59 0.25 10.45
CA TYR A 212 -5.65 0.60 11.39
C TYR A 212 -6.52 -0.61 11.78
N ILE A 213 -6.87 -1.46 10.82
CA ILE A 213 -7.64 -2.69 11.07
C ILE A 213 -6.78 -3.74 11.78
N SER A 214 -5.51 -3.87 11.40
CA SER A 214 -4.59 -4.85 12.03
C SER A 214 -4.33 -4.50 13.50
N SER A 215 -4.24 -3.21 13.84
CA SER A 215 -4.13 -2.73 15.22
C SER A 215 -5.44 -2.77 16.02
N ALA A 216 -6.56 -3.14 15.40
CA ALA A 216 -7.83 -3.27 16.11
C ALA A 216 -7.84 -4.45 17.08
N GLU A 217 -7.14 -5.54 16.76
CA GLU A 217 -7.03 -6.71 17.63
C GLU A 217 -6.32 -6.37 18.94
N GLU A 218 -5.28 -5.51 18.89
CA GLU A 218 -4.60 -5.00 20.09
C GLU A 218 -5.53 -4.15 20.98
N ARG A 219 -6.56 -3.53 20.38
CA ARG A 219 -7.58 -2.74 21.07
C ARG A 219 -8.79 -3.56 21.53
N GLY A 220 -8.81 -4.87 21.26
CA GLY A 220 -9.93 -5.75 21.60
C GLY A 220 -11.18 -5.57 20.73
N VAL A 221 -11.04 -4.98 19.54
CA VAL A 221 -12.14 -4.79 18.58
C VAL A 221 -12.02 -5.84 17.47
N ASP A 222 -13.12 -6.50 17.09
CA ASP A 222 -13.09 -7.46 15.97
C ASP A 222 -12.87 -6.71 14.64
N PRO A 223 -11.82 -7.08 13.86
CA PRO A 223 -11.60 -6.52 12.52
C PRO A 223 -12.82 -6.59 11.60
N THR A 224 -13.68 -7.60 11.76
CA THR A 224 -14.89 -7.79 10.93
C THR A 224 -15.85 -6.61 11.06
N ASP A 225 -16.03 -6.07 12.28
CA ASP A 225 -16.93 -4.95 12.54
C ASP A 225 -16.42 -3.66 11.91
N LEU A 226 -15.10 -3.42 11.99
CA LEU A 226 -14.46 -2.26 11.36
C LEU A 226 -14.51 -2.34 9.83
N ILE A 227 -14.22 -3.51 9.26
CA ILE A 227 -14.30 -3.71 7.81
C ILE A 227 -15.73 -3.49 7.32
N SER A 228 -16.71 -4.05 8.03
CA SER A 228 -18.12 -3.86 7.71
C SER A 228 -18.50 -2.38 7.72
N PHE A 229 -18.04 -1.65 8.73
CA PHE A 229 -18.30 -0.22 8.87
C PHE A 229 -17.61 0.63 7.80
N LEU A 230 -16.34 0.35 7.47
CA LEU A 230 -15.60 1.06 6.42
C LEU A 230 -16.23 0.83 5.03
N LEU A 231 -16.65 -0.40 4.75
CA LEU A 231 -17.39 -0.71 3.52
C LEU A 231 -18.75 -0.02 3.50
N GLU A 232 -19.46 0.03 4.61
CA GLU A 232 -20.71 0.78 4.71
C GLU A 232 -20.50 2.28 4.44
N LEU A 233 -19.48 2.88 5.06
CA LEU A 233 -19.11 4.29 4.89
C LEU A 233 -18.85 4.62 3.41
N SER A 234 -18.24 3.71 2.67
CA SER A 234 -17.94 3.91 1.25
C SER A 234 -19.19 4.07 0.36
N PHE A 235 -20.35 3.60 0.81
CA PHE A 235 -21.62 3.75 0.11
C PHE A 235 -22.43 4.98 0.51
N HIS A 236 -22.01 5.67 1.57
CA HIS A 236 -22.70 6.88 1.98
C HIS A 236 -22.56 7.95 0.89
N THR A 237 -23.60 8.74 0.67
CA THR A 237 -23.58 9.81 -0.33
C THR A 237 -22.68 10.95 0.13
N GLN A 238 -21.70 11.31 -0.71
CA GLN A 238 -20.79 12.42 -0.45
C GLN A 238 -21.58 13.71 -0.15
N GLY A 239 -21.19 14.40 0.92
CA GLY A 239 -21.81 15.67 1.31
C GLY A 239 -23.14 15.54 2.05
N ALA A 240 -23.72 14.34 2.18
CA ALA A 240 -24.87 14.12 3.05
C ALA A 240 -24.45 13.93 4.50
N ALA A 241 -25.33 14.31 5.43
CA ALA A 241 -25.09 14.22 6.86
C ALA A 241 -25.73 12.97 7.46
N TYR A 242 -25.03 12.32 8.39
CA TYR A 242 -25.48 11.10 9.05
C TYR A 242 -25.32 11.22 10.57
N SER A 243 -26.31 10.74 11.31
CA SER A 243 -26.34 10.93 12.77
C SER A 243 -25.33 10.04 13.50
N LEU A 244 -24.55 10.64 14.42
CA LEU A 244 -23.64 9.91 15.32
C LEU A 244 -24.39 9.06 16.37
N SER A 245 -25.67 9.35 16.63
CA SER A 245 -26.46 8.61 17.61
C SER A 245 -26.74 7.16 17.18
N THR A 246 -26.77 6.90 15.87
CA THR A 246 -27.01 5.58 15.27
C THR A 246 -25.79 4.66 15.29
N LEU A 247 -24.64 5.17 15.73
CA LEU A 247 -23.38 4.44 15.73
C LEU A 247 -23.21 3.66 17.04
N THR A 248 -22.63 2.47 16.94
CA THR A 248 -22.12 1.73 18.10
C THR A 248 -20.91 2.44 18.70
N GLU A 249 -20.54 2.11 19.93
CA GLU A 249 -19.39 2.75 20.58
C GLU A 249 -18.08 2.55 19.79
N VAL A 250 -17.87 1.36 19.24
CA VAL A 250 -16.75 1.04 18.35
C VAL A 250 -16.76 1.93 17.10
N GLN A 251 -17.94 2.10 16.48
CA GLN A 251 -18.08 2.94 15.28
C GLN A 251 -17.87 4.42 15.58
N ARG A 252 -18.23 4.90 16.77
CA ARG A 252 -17.96 6.29 17.19
C ARG A 252 -16.47 6.55 17.32
N VAL A 253 -15.74 5.65 17.97
CA VAL A 253 -14.27 5.74 18.06
C VAL A 253 -13.66 5.73 16.65
N ALA A 254 -14.11 4.82 15.78
CA ALA A 254 -13.66 4.77 14.40
C ALA A 254 -13.95 6.08 13.64
N ILE A 255 -15.13 6.69 13.80
CA ILE A 255 -15.42 7.98 13.15
C ILE A 255 -14.52 9.10 13.65
N MET A 256 -14.16 9.12 14.93
CA MET A 256 -13.21 10.12 15.44
C MET A 256 -11.84 9.93 14.80
N ASP A 257 -11.35 8.68 14.71
CA ASP A 257 -10.08 8.37 14.05
C ASP A 257 -10.12 8.72 12.55
N LEU A 258 -11.23 8.39 11.86
CA LEU A 258 -11.44 8.70 10.44
C LEU A 258 -11.60 10.20 10.16
N MET A 259 -12.10 10.96 11.13
CA MET A 259 -12.16 12.42 11.05
C MET A 259 -10.76 13.02 11.08
N GLU A 260 -9.86 12.54 11.95
CA GLU A 260 -8.47 12.98 11.99
C GLU A 260 -7.77 12.75 10.64
N LEU A 261 -8.09 11.66 9.95
CA LEU A 261 -7.59 11.36 8.60
C LEU A 261 -8.29 12.14 7.48
N GLY A 262 -9.34 12.92 7.75
CA GLY A 262 -10.08 13.68 6.74
C GLY A 262 -11.05 12.84 5.88
N LEU A 263 -11.32 11.59 6.25
CA LEU A 263 -12.33 10.75 5.56
C LEU A 263 -13.75 11.23 5.86
N VAL A 264 -13.93 11.89 7.00
CA VAL A 264 -15.22 12.33 7.49
C VAL A 264 -15.08 13.70 8.11
N LYS A 265 -16.02 14.61 7.83
CA LYS A 265 -16.12 15.91 8.50
C LYS A 265 -17.20 15.85 9.57
N LEU A 266 -16.85 16.17 10.81
CA LEU A 266 -17.84 16.33 11.88
C LEU A 266 -18.45 17.73 11.85
N GLN A 267 -19.76 17.80 12.06
CA GLN A 267 -20.47 19.05 12.24
C GLN A 267 -21.44 18.92 13.41
N GLN A 268 -21.32 19.86 14.34
CA GLN A 268 -22.16 19.90 15.53
C GLN A 268 -23.38 20.78 15.25
N GLY A 269 -24.57 20.23 15.51
CA GLY A 269 -25.79 21.00 15.58
C GLY A 269 -26.07 21.51 16.99
N ARG A 270 -27.25 22.09 17.18
CA ARG A 270 -27.69 22.62 18.48
C ARG A 270 -28.00 21.54 19.52
N LYS A 271 -28.29 20.30 19.09
CA LYS A 271 -28.70 19.18 19.95
C LYS A 271 -27.97 17.89 19.61
N ASP A 272 -27.83 17.62 18.31
CA ASP A 272 -27.17 16.42 17.81
C ASP A 272 -25.93 16.77 16.98
N SER A 273 -25.00 15.83 16.92
CA SER A 273 -23.80 15.91 16.08
C SER A 273 -23.89 14.89 14.96
N TRP A 274 -23.47 15.27 13.77
CA TRP A 274 -23.48 14.41 12.59
C TRP A 274 -22.13 14.41 11.89
N PHE A 275 -21.97 13.43 11.03
CA PHE A 275 -20.77 13.22 10.25
C PHE A 275 -21.09 13.26 8.75
N ILE A 276 -20.16 13.79 7.96
CA ILE A 276 -20.30 14.01 6.52
C ILE A 276 -19.15 13.30 5.82
N PRO A 277 -19.40 12.24 5.04
CA PRO A 277 -18.36 11.53 4.30
C PRO A 277 -17.72 12.42 3.23
N THR A 278 -16.39 12.33 3.13
CA THR A 278 -15.61 12.98 2.07
C THR A 278 -15.36 12.00 0.92
N LYS A 279 -14.77 12.50 -0.18
CA LYS A 279 -14.39 11.67 -1.33
C LYS A 279 -13.40 10.55 -0.99
N LEU A 280 -12.54 10.77 0.02
CA LEU A 280 -11.60 9.76 0.48
C LEU A 280 -12.33 8.53 1.04
N ALA A 281 -13.44 8.73 1.77
CA ALA A 281 -14.23 7.64 2.32
C ALA A 281 -14.98 6.85 1.24
N THR A 282 -15.59 7.54 0.27
CA THR A 282 -16.29 6.87 -0.85
C THR A 282 -15.33 6.11 -1.76
N ASN A 283 -14.09 6.59 -1.88
CA ASN A 283 -13.06 5.95 -2.68
C ASN A 283 -12.49 4.67 -2.07
N LEU A 284 -12.89 4.31 -0.84
CA LEU A 284 -12.53 3.03 -0.26
C LEU A 284 -13.13 1.89 -1.13
N SER A 285 -14.44 1.75 -1.34
CA SER A 285 -14.91 0.58 -2.11
C SER A 285 -14.65 0.63 -3.63
N SER A 286 -14.22 1.78 -4.18
CA SER A 286 -13.95 1.92 -5.61
C SER A 286 -12.56 1.38 -5.98
N SER A 287 -12.53 0.10 -6.37
CA SER A 287 -11.33 -0.55 -6.90
C SER A 287 -10.95 0.00 -8.28
N LEU A 288 -9.80 0.70 -8.35
CA LEU A 288 -8.87 0.87 -9.49
C LEU A 288 -9.37 1.37 -10.86
N SER A 289 -10.67 1.52 -11.15
CA SER A 289 -11.09 1.91 -12.51
C SER A 289 -11.15 3.42 -12.75
N ASP A 290 -11.44 4.22 -11.73
CA ASP A 290 -11.79 5.64 -11.92
C ASP A 290 -10.76 6.62 -11.35
N SER A 291 -9.66 6.12 -10.77
CA SER A 291 -8.61 6.98 -10.17
C SER A 291 -7.56 7.44 -11.16
N ALA A 292 -7.69 7.12 -12.44
CA ALA A 292 -6.88 7.70 -13.51
C ALA A 292 -7.22 9.18 -13.80
N ALA A 293 -7.86 9.88 -12.87
CA ALA A 293 -7.78 11.34 -12.83
C ALA A 293 -6.35 11.69 -12.44
N SER A 294 -5.50 11.77 -13.47
CA SER A 294 -4.11 12.22 -13.41
C SER A 294 -4.00 13.34 -12.39
N LYS A 295 -3.29 13.12 -11.29
CA LYS A 295 -2.76 14.24 -10.51
C LYS A 295 -2.02 15.12 -11.52
N GLU A 296 -2.41 16.38 -11.63
CA GLU A 296 -1.63 17.34 -12.40
C GLU A 296 -0.24 17.35 -11.78
N GLY A 297 0.74 16.79 -12.48
CA GLY A 297 2.08 16.73 -11.95
C GLY A 297 2.60 18.15 -11.73
N ILE A 298 3.41 18.30 -10.69
CA ILE A 298 3.84 19.61 -10.19
C ILE A 298 5.32 19.86 -10.48
N VAL A 299 6.10 18.82 -10.81
CA VAL A 299 7.57 18.87 -10.82
C VAL A 299 8.12 19.03 -12.23
N VAL A 300 9.11 19.91 -12.39
CA VAL A 300 9.93 20.08 -13.57
C VAL A 300 11.39 19.95 -13.16
N VAL A 301 12.14 19.10 -13.86
CA VAL A 301 13.58 18.90 -13.68
C VAL A 301 14.29 19.37 -14.92
N GLU A 302 15.32 20.20 -14.75
CA GLU A 302 16.17 20.69 -15.83
C GLU A 302 17.51 19.94 -15.90
N THR A 303 18.22 20.09 -17.03
CA THR A 303 19.52 19.44 -17.30
C THR A 303 20.64 19.92 -16.38
N ASN A 304 20.47 21.06 -15.72
CA ASN A 304 21.40 21.65 -14.75
C ASN A 304 21.15 21.18 -13.29
N PHE A 305 20.37 20.11 -13.10
CA PHE A 305 19.97 19.57 -11.79
C PHE A 305 19.06 20.50 -10.96
N ARG A 306 18.48 21.53 -11.59
CA ARG A 306 17.46 22.37 -10.96
C ARG A 306 16.10 21.69 -10.98
N LEU A 307 15.42 21.79 -9.85
CA LEU A 307 14.09 21.24 -9.62
C LEU A 307 13.13 22.40 -9.31
N TYR A 308 12.02 22.43 -10.04
CA TYR A 308 10.95 23.40 -9.88
C TYR A 308 9.65 22.66 -9.62
N ALA A 309 9.04 22.86 -8.45
CA ALA A 309 7.76 22.26 -8.13
C ALA A 309 6.68 23.33 -7.94
N TYR A 310 5.65 23.29 -8.80
CA TYR A 310 4.52 24.20 -8.79
C TYR A 310 3.48 23.73 -7.75
N SER A 311 3.76 23.97 -6.48
CA SER A 311 2.84 23.65 -5.39
C SER A 311 3.00 24.62 -4.23
N ALA A 312 1.88 24.92 -3.58
CA ALA A 312 1.84 25.65 -2.31
C ALA A 312 1.86 24.70 -1.09
N SER A 313 1.77 23.39 -1.31
CA SER A 313 1.71 22.40 -0.22
C SER A 313 3.03 22.30 0.54
N LYS A 314 2.94 22.40 1.88
CA LYS A 314 4.08 22.17 2.77
C LYS A 314 4.56 20.71 2.69
N LEU A 315 3.66 19.75 2.44
CA LEU A 315 4.03 18.33 2.30
C LEU A 315 4.95 18.10 1.11
N HIS A 316 4.62 18.67 -0.06
CA HIS A 316 5.48 18.56 -1.24
C HIS A 316 6.86 19.17 -1.00
N CYS A 317 6.94 20.28 -0.26
CA CYS A 317 8.22 20.88 0.12
C CYS A 317 9.07 19.91 0.96
N GLU A 318 8.47 19.28 1.98
CA GLU A 318 9.19 18.33 2.83
C GLU A 318 9.59 17.05 2.09
N ILE A 319 8.75 16.51 1.21
CA ILE A 319 9.10 15.36 0.37
C ILE A 319 10.31 15.70 -0.52
N LEU A 320 10.32 16.88 -1.14
CA LEU A 320 11.44 17.32 -1.96
C LEU A 320 12.72 17.55 -1.16
N ARG A 321 12.63 18.01 0.10
CA ARG A 321 13.79 18.16 1.00
C ARG A 321 14.49 16.83 1.31
N LEU A 322 13.81 15.69 1.17
CA LEU A 322 14.40 14.38 1.46
C LEU A 322 15.54 14.02 0.49
N PHE A 323 15.48 14.50 -0.76
CA PHE A 323 16.47 14.15 -1.78
C PHE A 323 17.04 15.35 -2.55
N SER A 324 16.51 16.55 -2.34
CA SER A 324 16.98 17.80 -2.96
C SER A 324 17.23 18.88 -1.91
N ARG A 325 18.15 19.80 -2.22
CA ARG A 325 18.36 21.01 -1.43
C ARG A 325 17.36 22.07 -1.88
N VAL A 326 16.35 22.35 -1.07
CA VAL A 326 15.42 23.47 -1.30
C VAL A 326 16.16 24.78 -1.07
N GLU A 327 16.24 25.62 -2.11
CA GLU A 327 16.94 26.91 -2.04
C GLU A 327 15.98 28.04 -1.65
N TYR A 328 14.82 28.12 -2.30
CA TYR A 328 13.81 29.15 -2.04
C TYR A 328 12.41 28.58 -2.19
N GLN A 329 11.50 29.06 -1.34
CA GLN A 329 10.07 28.75 -1.39
C GLN A 329 9.29 30.04 -1.65
N LEU A 330 8.59 30.09 -2.77
CA LEU A 330 7.65 31.14 -3.15
C LEU A 330 6.21 30.62 -2.94
N PRO A 331 5.17 31.48 -2.96
CA PRO A 331 3.81 31.09 -2.62
C PRO A 331 3.26 29.89 -3.41
N ASN A 332 3.61 29.74 -4.70
CA ASN A 332 3.15 28.64 -5.57
C ASN A 332 4.31 27.94 -6.31
N LEU A 333 5.56 28.13 -5.85
CA LEU A 333 6.74 27.56 -6.51
C LEU A 333 7.82 27.24 -5.48
N ILE A 334 8.25 25.98 -5.47
CA ILE A 334 9.37 25.50 -4.69
C ILE A 334 10.54 25.31 -5.65
N VAL A 335 11.66 25.98 -5.37
CA VAL A 335 12.89 25.86 -6.17
C VAL A 335 13.94 25.11 -5.35
N GLY A 336 14.43 24.01 -5.91
CA GLY A 336 15.48 23.19 -5.32
C GLY A 336 16.56 22.83 -6.33
N ALA A 337 17.63 22.23 -5.82
CA ALA A 337 18.70 21.65 -6.62
C ALA A 337 19.00 20.24 -6.10
N ILE A 338 19.18 19.30 -7.03
CA ILE A 338 19.64 17.95 -6.72
C ILE A 338 21.17 17.99 -6.64
N THR A 339 21.73 17.79 -5.44
CA THR A 339 23.18 17.77 -5.24
C THR A 339 23.65 16.40 -4.75
N LYS A 340 24.96 16.14 -4.87
CA LYS A 340 25.55 14.90 -4.39
C LYS A 340 25.29 14.72 -2.88
N GLU A 341 25.41 15.79 -2.11
CA GLU A 341 25.20 15.77 -0.66
C GLU A 341 23.75 15.49 -0.30
N SER A 342 22.78 16.09 -1.01
CA SER A 342 21.35 15.85 -0.73
C SER A 342 20.96 14.41 -1.02
N LEU A 343 21.49 13.83 -2.09
CA LEU A 343 21.23 12.43 -2.43
C LEU A 343 21.95 11.45 -1.52
N TYR A 344 23.16 11.75 -1.07
CA TYR A 344 23.85 10.90 -0.09
C TYR A 344 23.07 10.85 1.22
N GLY A 345 22.51 11.99 1.67
CA GLY A 345 21.59 12.03 2.80
C GLY A 345 20.31 11.21 2.56
N ALA A 346 19.76 11.24 1.34
CA ALA A 346 18.62 10.40 0.97
C ALA A 346 18.95 8.90 1.03
N PHE A 347 20.09 8.51 0.44
CA PHE A 347 20.59 7.15 0.42
C PHE A 347 20.92 6.63 1.83
N ASP A 348 21.37 7.51 2.74
CA ASP A 348 21.59 7.16 4.16
C ASP A 348 20.29 6.82 4.88
N ASN A 349 19.19 7.41 4.44
CA ASN A 349 17.85 7.11 4.93
C ASN A 349 17.21 5.89 4.23
N GLY A 350 17.94 5.19 3.36
CA GLY A 350 17.46 4.00 2.65
C GLY A 350 16.59 4.30 1.44
N ILE A 351 16.61 5.53 0.93
CA ILE A 351 15.91 5.89 -0.32
C ILE A 351 16.76 5.40 -1.50
N THR A 352 16.18 4.75 -2.50
CA THR A 352 16.93 4.27 -3.68
C THR A 352 16.88 5.25 -4.85
N ALA A 353 17.85 5.17 -5.78
CA ALA A 353 17.85 6.00 -6.98
C ALA A 353 16.58 5.81 -7.82
N GLU A 354 16.14 4.56 -8.01
CA GLU A 354 14.95 4.23 -8.79
C GLU A 354 13.66 4.79 -8.17
N GLN A 355 13.55 4.83 -6.83
CA GLN A 355 12.42 5.45 -6.16
C GLN A 355 12.36 6.96 -6.43
N ILE A 356 13.50 7.66 -6.37
CA ILE A 356 13.59 9.09 -6.67
C ILE A 356 13.22 9.35 -8.14
N ILE A 357 13.76 8.57 -9.08
CA ILE A 357 13.47 8.71 -10.51
C ILE A 357 11.99 8.45 -10.78
N SER A 358 11.43 7.38 -10.22
CA SER A 358 10.01 7.04 -10.36
C SER A 358 9.11 8.16 -9.80
N PHE A 359 9.49 8.78 -8.68
CA PHE A 359 8.75 9.91 -8.13
C PHE A 359 8.74 11.12 -9.07
N LEU A 360 9.91 11.47 -9.62
CA LEU A 360 10.05 12.59 -10.55
C LEU A 360 9.24 12.36 -11.85
N GLN A 361 9.18 11.11 -12.32
CA GLN A 361 8.40 10.74 -13.50
C GLN A 361 6.89 10.77 -13.23
N GLN A 362 6.43 10.22 -12.10
CA GLN A 362 5.01 10.17 -11.74
C GLN A 362 4.41 11.55 -11.43
N ASN A 363 5.22 12.47 -10.90
CA ASN A 363 4.78 13.82 -10.53
C ASN A 363 5.24 14.89 -11.53
N ALA A 364 5.64 14.49 -12.75
CA ALA A 364 6.11 15.40 -13.77
C ALA A 364 5.00 16.33 -14.27
N HIS A 365 5.31 17.61 -14.44
CA HIS A 365 4.34 18.60 -14.91
C HIS A 365 3.78 18.22 -16.30
N PRO A 366 2.48 18.46 -16.61
CA PRO A 366 1.87 18.07 -17.89
C PRO A 366 2.64 18.51 -19.14
N ARG A 367 3.26 19.70 -19.08
CA ARG A 367 4.13 20.23 -20.16
C ARG A 367 5.42 19.44 -20.41
N VAL A 368 5.80 18.58 -19.47
CA VAL A 368 7.03 17.79 -19.49
C VAL A 368 6.71 16.30 -19.67
N ILE A 369 5.51 15.85 -19.29
CA ILE A 369 5.03 14.48 -19.52
C ILE A 369 5.13 14.09 -21.01
N ASP A 370 4.83 15.01 -21.92
CA ASP A 370 4.90 14.76 -23.37
C ASP A 370 6.34 14.72 -23.92
N LYS A 371 7.34 15.12 -23.12
CA LYS A 371 8.75 15.06 -23.52
C LYS A 371 9.31 13.66 -23.23
N ILE A 372 9.99 13.10 -24.22
CA ILE A 372 10.69 11.82 -24.09
C ILE A 372 12.20 12.11 -24.12
N PRO A 373 12.95 11.80 -23.05
CA PRO A 373 12.50 11.30 -21.75
C PRO A 373 11.92 12.40 -20.84
N ILE A 374 11.01 12.01 -19.94
CA ILE A 374 10.29 12.92 -19.02
C ILE A 374 11.27 13.64 -18.08
N VAL A 375 12.22 12.88 -17.54
CA VAL A 375 13.34 13.41 -16.75
C VAL A 375 14.59 13.35 -17.65
N PRO A 376 15.40 14.42 -17.73
CA PRO A 376 16.61 14.41 -18.55
C PRO A 376 17.56 13.24 -18.22
N GLU A 377 18.09 12.57 -19.25
CA GLU A 377 18.92 11.35 -19.09
C GLU A 377 20.16 11.61 -18.23
N ASN A 378 20.77 12.78 -18.41
CA ASN A 378 21.95 13.17 -17.64
C ASN A 378 21.65 13.26 -16.13
N VAL A 379 20.42 13.61 -15.74
CA VAL A 379 20.02 13.64 -14.34
C VAL A 379 19.76 12.23 -13.82
N THR A 380 19.04 11.39 -14.58
CA THR A 380 18.75 10.01 -14.15
C THR A 380 20.02 9.18 -14.00
N ASP A 381 20.96 9.30 -14.95
CA ASP A 381 22.21 8.55 -14.91
C ASP A 381 23.10 9.02 -13.77
N GLN A 382 23.15 10.33 -13.51
CA GLN A 382 23.94 10.86 -12.42
C GLN A 382 23.43 10.42 -11.04
N ILE A 383 22.10 10.34 -10.84
CA ILE A 383 21.50 9.83 -9.60
C ILE A 383 21.92 8.37 -9.38
N ARG A 384 21.82 7.53 -10.42
CA ARG A 384 22.24 6.10 -10.37
C ARG A 384 23.74 5.96 -10.11
N LEU A 385 24.57 6.79 -10.75
CA LEU A 385 26.02 6.79 -10.53
C LEU A 385 26.36 7.14 -9.08
N TRP A 386 25.66 8.10 -8.48
CA TRP A 386 25.90 8.48 -7.09
C TRP A 386 25.48 7.39 -6.09
N GLU A 387 24.44 6.61 -6.37
CA GLU A 387 24.08 5.43 -5.57
C GLU A 387 25.13 4.32 -5.72
N ASN A 388 25.55 4.03 -6.96
CA ASN A 388 26.60 3.04 -7.23
C ASN A 388 27.95 3.43 -6.61
N ASP A 389 28.27 4.74 -6.55
CA ASP A 389 29.46 5.25 -5.87
C ASP A 389 29.47 4.93 -4.37
N ARG A 390 28.30 4.89 -3.73
CA ARG A 390 28.15 4.47 -2.31
C ARG A 390 28.30 2.96 -2.18
N ASN A 391 27.65 2.19 -3.05
CA ASN A 391 27.61 0.73 -2.99
C ASN A 391 28.85 0.06 -3.63
N ARG A 392 29.98 0.78 -3.73
CA ARG A 392 31.24 0.24 -4.30
C ARG A 392 31.89 -0.83 -3.43
N VAL A 393 31.65 -0.79 -2.13
CA VAL A 393 32.30 -1.68 -1.15
C VAL A 393 31.21 -2.47 -0.44
N GLU A 394 31.20 -3.77 -0.68
CA GLU A 394 30.37 -4.72 0.06
C GLU A 394 31.21 -5.35 1.18
N MET A 395 30.69 -5.31 2.41
CA MET A 395 31.35 -5.87 3.58
C MET A 395 30.70 -7.20 3.93
N VAL A 396 31.37 -8.30 3.60
CA VAL A 396 30.90 -9.65 3.90
C VAL A 396 31.71 -10.24 5.06
N LEU A 397 31.01 -10.63 6.13
CA LEU A 397 31.64 -11.30 7.26
C LEU A 397 32.18 -12.66 6.80
N SER A 398 33.48 -12.88 6.96
CA SER A 398 34.15 -14.05 6.39
C SER A 398 35.29 -14.55 7.27
N HIS A 399 35.62 -15.83 7.12
CA HIS A 399 36.78 -16.45 7.73
C HIS A 399 37.83 -16.76 6.67
N VAL A 400 39.07 -16.43 6.99
CA VAL A 400 40.24 -16.73 6.18
C VAL A 400 40.88 -18.02 6.69
N TYR A 401 41.09 -18.97 5.80
CA TYR A 401 41.88 -20.18 6.03
C TYR A 401 43.23 -20.01 5.34
N GLU A 402 44.29 -20.09 6.13
CA GLU A 402 45.68 -20.04 5.70
C GLU A 402 46.42 -21.30 6.23
N ASP A 403 47.66 -21.50 5.78
CA ASP A 403 48.56 -22.58 6.23
C ASP A 403 48.06 -24.02 5.98
N PHE A 404 47.59 -24.30 4.77
CA PHE A 404 47.27 -25.67 4.37
C PHE A 404 48.53 -26.55 4.31
N PRO A 405 48.49 -27.78 4.86
CA PRO A 405 49.66 -28.66 4.93
C PRO A 405 50.06 -29.25 3.58
N SER A 406 49.16 -29.31 2.60
CA SER A 406 49.45 -29.77 1.24
C SER A 406 48.57 -29.05 0.21
N LYS A 407 49.05 -29.01 -1.04
CA LYS A 407 48.29 -28.42 -2.16
C LYS A 407 47.02 -29.22 -2.47
N ASP A 408 47.07 -30.53 -2.30
CA ASP A 408 45.93 -31.43 -2.51
C ASP A 408 44.82 -31.19 -1.47
N MET A 409 45.19 -30.97 -0.20
CA MET A 409 44.21 -30.62 0.84
C MET A 409 43.57 -29.25 0.59
N PHE A 410 44.34 -28.29 0.06
CA PHE A 410 43.82 -26.99 -0.37
C PHE A 410 42.81 -27.15 -1.51
N GLU A 411 43.15 -27.89 -2.56
CA GLU A 411 42.25 -28.13 -3.71
C GLU A 411 40.95 -28.81 -3.27
N GLN A 412 41.02 -29.82 -2.41
CA GLN A 412 39.83 -30.49 -1.86
C GLN A 412 38.95 -29.57 -1.00
N CYS A 413 39.55 -28.64 -0.25
CA CYS A 413 38.79 -27.64 0.51
C CYS A 413 38.14 -26.59 -0.38
N CYS A 414 38.82 -26.17 -1.44
CA CYS A 414 38.25 -25.27 -2.46
C CYS A 414 37.08 -25.92 -3.19
N ASP A 415 37.23 -27.18 -3.60
CA ASP A 415 36.17 -27.91 -4.30
C ASP A 415 34.95 -28.13 -3.39
N HIS A 416 35.17 -28.52 -2.13
CA HIS A 416 34.08 -28.63 -1.15
C HIS A 416 33.38 -27.28 -0.88
N ALA A 417 34.14 -26.19 -0.79
CA ALA A 417 33.57 -24.85 -0.60
C ALA A 417 32.83 -24.35 -1.86
N ARG A 418 33.27 -24.74 -3.06
CA ARG A 418 32.64 -24.38 -4.34
C ARG A 418 31.36 -25.17 -4.56
N ASP A 419 31.36 -26.47 -4.28
CA ASP A 419 30.22 -27.37 -4.46
C ASP A 419 29.04 -27.02 -3.55
N ASN A 420 29.32 -26.53 -2.35
CA ASN A 420 28.27 -26.12 -1.40
C ASN A 420 27.97 -24.61 -1.41
N GLY A 421 28.69 -23.82 -2.22
CA GLY A 421 28.45 -22.37 -2.35
C GLY A 421 28.95 -21.51 -1.19
N TYR A 422 29.95 -21.98 -0.45
CA TYR A 422 30.53 -21.26 0.71
C TYR A 422 31.72 -20.36 0.33
N LEU A 423 32.33 -20.62 -0.82
CA LEU A 423 33.54 -19.96 -1.32
C LEU A 423 33.26 -18.49 -1.69
N LEU A 424 33.98 -17.57 -1.04
CA LEU A 424 33.97 -16.14 -1.40
C LEU A 424 35.18 -15.76 -2.26
N TRP A 425 36.36 -16.30 -1.95
CA TRP A 425 37.60 -15.99 -2.67
C TRP A 425 38.66 -17.06 -2.45
N GLU A 426 39.49 -17.30 -3.46
CA GLU A 426 40.62 -18.23 -3.39
C GLU A 426 41.89 -17.64 -4.02
N ASP A 427 43.05 -17.96 -3.44
CA ASP A 427 44.37 -17.71 -4.01
C ASP A 427 45.21 -18.97 -3.97
N ALA A 428 45.33 -19.60 -5.15
CA ALA A 428 46.09 -20.83 -5.35
C ALA A 428 47.61 -20.65 -5.18
N LYS A 429 48.15 -19.43 -5.31
CA LYS A 429 49.60 -19.19 -5.16
C LYS A 429 50.04 -19.18 -3.70
N LYS A 430 49.19 -18.64 -2.83
CA LYS A 430 49.45 -18.55 -1.38
C LYS A 430 48.71 -19.61 -0.56
N MET A 431 47.95 -20.48 -1.21
CA MET A 431 47.05 -21.46 -0.57
C MET A 431 46.16 -20.78 0.47
N ARG A 432 45.37 -19.81 0.02
CA ARG A 432 44.43 -19.06 0.88
C ARG A 432 43.02 -19.23 0.38
N LEU A 433 42.11 -19.41 1.32
CA LEU A 433 40.70 -19.64 1.06
C LEU A 433 39.89 -18.73 1.98
N ILE A 434 38.94 -17.98 1.43
CA ILE A 434 37.99 -17.16 2.18
C ILE A 434 36.60 -17.76 2.03
N VAL A 435 35.96 -18.02 3.16
CA VAL A 435 34.63 -18.63 3.24
C VAL A 435 33.71 -17.68 4.01
N ASN A 436 32.43 -17.66 3.64
CA ASN A 436 31.41 -16.92 4.37
C ASN A 436 31.34 -17.41 5.84
N ALA A 437 31.18 -16.46 6.77
CA ALA A 437 31.20 -16.74 8.19
C ALA A 437 30.11 -17.70 8.67
N GLU A 438 28.94 -17.69 8.02
CA GLU A 438 27.81 -18.57 8.36
C GLU A 438 28.18 -20.06 8.21
N PHE A 439 29.01 -20.40 7.23
CA PHE A 439 29.38 -21.78 6.90
C PHE A 439 30.75 -22.19 7.49
N HIS A 440 31.27 -21.41 8.44
CA HIS A 440 32.55 -21.70 9.10
C HIS A 440 32.53 -23.05 9.84
N GLN A 441 31.43 -23.38 10.52
CA GLN A 441 31.33 -24.63 11.28
C GLN A 441 31.39 -25.86 10.37
N GLU A 442 30.71 -25.80 9.22
CA GLU A 442 30.63 -26.89 8.25
C GLU A 442 32.00 -27.14 7.58
N MET A 443 32.68 -26.07 7.18
CA MET A 443 34.07 -26.17 6.69
C MET A 443 35.01 -26.74 7.75
N ARG A 444 34.81 -26.39 9.03
CA ARG A 444 35.62 -26.92 10.13
C ARG A 444 35.36 -28.40 10.38
N GLU A 445 34.13 -28.88 10.18
CA GLU A 445 33.81 -30.31 10.24
C GLU A 445 34.46 -31.08 9.08
N PHE A 446 34.42 -30.54 7.87
CA PHE A 446 35.11 -31.14 6.72
C PHE A 446 36.62 -31.26 6.96
N LEU A 447 37.26 -30.18 7.43
CA LEU A 447 38.69 -30.18 7.79
C LEU A 447 39.03 -31.17 8.91
N ARG A 448 38.10 -31.44 9.84
CA ARG A 448 38.28 -32.45 10.90
C ARG A 448 38.14 -33.89 10.38
N ARG A 449 37.34 -34.13 9.34
CA ARG A 449 37.20 -35.46 8.72
C ARG A 449 38.40 -35.83 7.82
N GLN A 450 39.13 -34.83 7.38
CA GLN A 450 40.33 -34.93 6.53
C GLN A 450 41.64 -35.07 7.34
N ARG A 451 41.61 -34.81 8.66
CA ARG A 451 42.69 -35.15 9.60
C ARG A 451 42.52 -36.57 10.11
#